data_AF-A0A0Q7W6Y8-F1
#
_entry.id   AF-A0A0Q7W6Y8-F1
#
_cell.length_a   1.000
_cell.length_b   1.000
_cell.length_c   1.000
_cell.angle_alpha   90.00
_cell.angle_beta   90.00
_cell.angle_gamma   90.00
#
_symmetry.space_group_name_H-M   'P 1'
#
loop_
_entity.id
_entity.type
_entity.pdbx_description
1 polymer ?
#
loop_
_entity_poly.entity_id
_entity_poly.type
_entity_poly.pdbx_seq_one_letter_code
_entity_poly.pdbx_strand_id
1 'polypeptide(L)'
;MKRWQGIAVIVVIAAAVVGEWYVASVREAGNSAGGAAARTPAAAAQSPVPAPQLAPVASSATGAGEGEGEGGGDGLRRVPIPPVDTRTPAWLPLAEARESGDPRTPPIQHDAPAEHPDASVLADPEAYAAHQLAQKQRLAAAYAQAAAPELARLQSDLEQGREAGVPPEELAKVAEKIRRIEQQRQAAESMRSR
;
A
#
# COMPACT_ATOMS: atom_id res chain seq x y z
N MET A 1 23.61 45.38 -24.39
CA MET A 1 24.33 44.50 -23.44
C MET A 1 23.35 44.08 -22.33
N LYS A 2 22.59 42.99 -22.53
CA LYS A 2 21.57 42.53 -21.57
C LYS A 2 21.19 41.07 -21.87
N ARG A 3 22.06 40.12 -21.50
CA ARG A 3 21.85 38.66 -21.73
C ARG A 3 22.33 37.78 -20.56
N TRP A 4 22.61 38.35 -19.39
CA TRP A 4 23.30 37.64 -18.29
C TRP A 4 22.46 37.50 -17.02
N GLN A 5 21.19 37.91 -17.02
CA GLN A 5 20.30 37.76 -15.87
C GLN A 5 19.46 36.47 -15.88
N GLY A 6 19.46 35.70 -16.97
CA GLY A 6 18.68 34.45 -17.07
C GLY A 6 19.37 33.21 -16.49
N ILE A 7 20.70 33.20 -16.39
CA ILE A 7 21.46 32.00 -15.97
C ILE A 7 21.52 31.88 -14.44
N ALA A 8 21.51 33.00 -13.71
CA ALA A 8 21.61 32.99 -12.25
C ALA A 8 20.38 32.38 -11.55
N VAL A 9 19.18 32.48 -12.13
CA VAL A 9 17.94 31.95 -11.52
C VAL A 9 17.83 30.43 -11.67
N ILE A 10 18.39 29.86 -12.75
CA ILE A 10 18.33 28.41 -13.01
C ILE A 10 19.26 27.64 -12.06
N VAL A 11 20.40 28.22 -11.69
CA VAL A 11 21.36 27.58 -10.75
C VAL A 11 20.81 27.54 -9.32
N VAL A 12 20.03 28.53 -8.89
CA VAL A 12 19.44 28.57 -7.54
C VAL A 12 18.31 27.53 -7.38
N ILE A 13 17.50 27.29 -8.41
CA ILE A 13 16.41 26.29 -8.35
C ILE A 13 16.97 24.86 -8.40
N ALA A 14 18.05 24.61 -9.15
CA ALA A 14 18.71 23.31 -9.18
C ALA A 14 19.36 22.93 -7.83
N ALA A 15 19.88 23.90 -7.07
CA ALA A 15 20.49 23.63 -5.76
C ALA A 15 19.44 23.27 -4.68
N ALA A 16 18.24 23.84 -4.73
CA ALA A 16 17.19 23.56 -3.75
C ALA A 16 16.62 22.13 -3.87
N VAL A 17 16.51 21.60 -5.09
CA VAL A 17 15.96 20.24 -5.33
C VAL A 17 16.98 19.14 -4.96
N VAL A 18 18.28 19.40 -5.09
CA VAL A 18 19.33 18.45 -4.67
C VAL A 18 19.50 18.42 -3.14
N GLY A 19 19.35 19.57 -2.46
CA GLY A 19 19.43 19.65 -1.00
C GLY A 19 18.34 18.83 -0.29
N GLU A 20 17.10 18.88 -0.79
CA GLU A 20 15.96 18.15 -0.23
C GLU A 20 16.14 16.63 -0.33
N TRP A 21 16.72 16.15 -1.44
CA TRP A 21 16.96 14.71 -1.67
C TRP A 21 18.15 14.18 -0.85
N TYR A 22 19.17 15.01 -0.59
CA TYR A 22 20.34 14.63 0.20
C TYR A 22 20.08 14.61 1.72
N VAL A 23 19.22 15.49 2.23
CA VAL A 23 18.87 15.49 3.67
C VAL A 23 17.97 14.30 4.03
N ALA A 24 17.11 13.85 3.12
CA ALA A 24 16.29 12.65 3.32
C ALA A 24 17.14 11.36 3.37
N SER A 25 18.17 11.23 2.53
CA SER A 25 19.02 10.03 2.49
C SER A 25 19.98 9.90 3.69
N VAL A 26 20.41 11.01 4.30
CA VAL A 26 21.23 10.99 5.53
C VAL A 26 20.40 10.63 6.77
N ARG A 27 19.09 10.95 6.78
CA ARG A 27 18.19 10.62 7.90
C ARG A 27 17.86 9.13 7.97
N GLU A 28 17.79 8.45 6.83
CA GLU A 28 17.58 7.00 6.75
C GLU A 28 18.80 6.20 7.26
N ALA A 29 20.02 6.70 6.99
CA ALA A 29 21.26 6.08 7.45
C ALA A 29 21.50 6.23 8.97
N GLY A 30 20.96 7.29 9.60
CA GLY A 30 21.11 7.55 11.03
C GLY A 30 20.25 6.67 11.95
N ASN A 31 19.20 6.04 11.43
CA ASN A 31 18.25 5.27 12.25
C ASN A 31 18.52 3.75 12.25
N SER A 32 19.57 3.29 11.56
CA SER A 32 19.93 1.87 11.44
C SER A 32 21.14 1.45 12.29
N ALA A 33 21.66 2.35 13.16
CA ALA A 33 22.82 2.09 14.02
C ALA A 33 22.45 2.27 15.49
N GLY A 34 21.78 1.27 16.08
CA GLY A 34 21.44 1.30 17.50
C GLY A 34 20.78 0.02 17.99
N GLY A 35 21.54 -1.07 18.07
CA GLY A 35 21.00 -2.32 18.62
C GLY A 35 21.95 -3.51 18.64
N ALA A 36 23.24 -3.30 18.91
CA ALA A 36 24.20 -4.38 19.14
C ALA A 36 25.04 -4.11 20.39
N ALA A 37 24.62 -4.68 21.52
CA ALA A 37 25.36 -5.05 22.74
C ALA A 37 24.31 -5.19 23.86
N ALA A 38 24.28 -6.19 24.73
CA ALA A 38 25.34 -7.04 25.21
C ALA A 38 24.77 -8.38 25.68
N ARG A 39 25.55 -9.45 25.46
CA ARG A 39 25.47 -10.67 26.26
C ARG A 39 26.02 -10.37 27.65
N THR A 40 25.24 -10.61 28.68
CA THR A 40 25.71 -10.78 30.07
C THR A 40 25.35 -12.19 30.55
N PRO A 41 26.24 -12.87 31.28
CA PRO A 41 26.11 -14.28 31.61
C PRO A 41 25.22 -14.55 32.83
N ALA A 42 24.75 -15.80 32.86
CA ALA A 42 24.11 -16.56 33.92
C ALA A 42 24.27 -16.05 35.36
N ALA A 43 23.13 -15.81 36.01
CA ALA A 43 22.98 -15.92 37.46
C ALA A 43 21.77 -16.80 37.74
N ALA A 44 22.03 -17.99 38.29
CA ALA A 44 21.04 -18.91 38.79
C ALA A 44 20.33 -18.30 40.01
N ALA A 45 19.00 -18.28 39.98
CA ALA A 45 18.17 -18.24 41.17
C ALA A 45 16.87 -18.96 40.85
N GLN A 46 16.85 -20.24 41.22
CA GLN A 46 15.63 -21.04 41.29
C GLN A 46 14.75 -20.48 42.41
N SER A 47 13.48 -20.25 42.12
CA SER A 47 12.40 -20.31 43.11
C SER A 47 11.08 -20.68 42.41
N PRO A 48 10.26 -21.53 43.05
CA PRO A 48 9.30 -22.38 42.36
C PRO A 48 8.00 -21.65 42.00
N VAL A 49 7.45 -22.03 40.84
CA VAL A 49 6.14 -21.60 40.34
C VAL A 49 5.05 -22.26 41.20
N PRO A 50 4.16 -21.51 41.90
CA PRO A 50 2.98 -22.10 42.50
C PRO A 50 1.98 -22.48 41.40
N ALA A 51 1.48 -23.71 41.47
CA ALA A 51 0.50 -24.26 40.53
C ALA A 51 -0.78 -23.41 40.46
N PRO A 52 -1.42 -23.27 39.27
CA PRO A 52 -2.68 -22.57 39.15
C PRO A 52 -3.78 -23.42 39.81
N GLN A 53 -4.32 -22.93 40.92
CA GLN A 53 -5.52 -23.51 41.52
C GLN A 53 -6.73 -23.11 40.68
N LEU A 54 -7.33 -24.09 40.00
CA LEU A 54 -8.61 -23.93 39.31
C LEU A 54 -9.73 -23.79 40.35
N ALA A 55 -10.20 -22.56 40.55
CA ALA A 55 -11.44 -22.33 41.29
C ALA A 55 -12.63 -22.79 40.42
N PRO A 56 -13.60 -23.54 40.97
CA PRO A 56 -14.84 -23.83 40.26
C PRO A 56 -15.65 -22.54 40.17
N VAL A 57 -15.77 -21.99 38.96
CA VAL A 57 -16.69 -20.88 38.71
C VAL A 57 -18.10 -21.45 38.82
N ALA A 58 -18.77 -21.09 39.91
CA ALA A 58 -20.16 -21.40 40.13
C ALA A 58 -20.98 -20.92 38.92
N SER A 59 -21.77 -21.84 38.38
CA SER A 59 -22.75 -21.56 37.36
C SER A 59 -23.86 -20.69 37.99
N SER A 60 -23.83 -19.40 37.72
CA SER A 60 -25.00 -18.54 37.85
C SER A 60 -25.54 -18.26 36.45
N ALA A 61 -26.34 -19.21 35.96
CA ALA A 61 -27.45 -18.85 35.11
C ALA A 61 -28.33 -17.86 35.89
N THR A 62 -28.60 -16.70 35.31
CA THR A 62 -29.90 -16.00 35.24
C THR A 62 -29.64 -14.52 35.03
N GLY A 63 -30.18 -13.98 33.94
CA GLY A 63 -30.14 -12.55 33.67
C GLY A 63 -30.47 -12.25 32.23
N ALA A 64 -31.74 -12.49 31.85
CA ALA A 64 -32.34 -11.79 30.73
C ALA A 64 -32.14 -10.29 30.93
N GLY A 65 -31.55 -9.64 29.94
CA GLY A 65 -31.34 -8.21 29.88
C GLY A 65 -31.40 -7.80 28.43
N GLU A 66 -32.62 -7.63 27.93
CA GLU A 66 -32.88 -6.75 26.79
C GLU A 66 -32.31 -5.38 27.15
N GLY A 67 -31.25 -5.02 26.45
CA GLY A 67 -30.64 -3.70 26.51
C GLY A 67 -30.57 -3.17 25.10
N GLU A 68 -31.60 -2.43 24.71
CA GLU A 68 -31.53 -1.46 23.63
C GLU A 68 -30.37 -0.51 23.96
N GLY A 69 -29.25 -0.72 23.29
CA GLY A 69 -28.13 0.19 23.24
C GLY A 69 -28.11 0.83 21.87
N GLU A 70 -28.90 1.89 21.68
CA GLU A 70 -28.53 2.94 20.74
C GLU A 70 -27.23 3.57 21.24
N GLY A 71 -26.12 3.03 20.74
CA GLY A 71 -24.77 3.51 21.02
C GLY A 71 -23.96 3.40 19.75
N GLY A 72 -23.75 4.54 19.09
CA GLY A 72 -22.87 4.65 17.93
C GLY A 72 -21.52 4.01 18.21
N GLY A 73 -21.24 2.92 17.51
CA GLY A 73 -20.02 2.15 17.66
C GLY A 73 -19.82 1.27 16.44
N ASP A 74 -18.87 1.66 15.59
CA ASP A 74 -18.11 0.84 14.65
C ASP A 74 -18.80 -0.42 14.09
N GLY A 75 -19.95 -0.24 13.41
CA GLY A 75 -20.51 -1.06 12.31
C GLY A 75 -20.54 -2.60 12.33
N LEU A 76 -20.02 -3.31 13.33
CA LEU A 76 -19.85 -4.76 13.27
C LEU A 76 -21.08 -5.46 13.85
N ARG A 77 -21.99 -5.81 12.93
CA ARG A 77 -23.12 -6.69 13.21
C ARG A 77 -22.62 -8.02 13.77
N ARG A 78 -22.92 -8.31 15.04
CA ARG A 78 -22.61 -9.62 15.63
C ARG A 78 -23.46 -10.69 14.95
N VAL A 79 -22.81 -11.57 14.20
CA VAL A 79 -23.42 -12.76 13.60
C VAL A 79 -23.25 -13.93 14.58
N PRO A 80 -24.31 -14.67 14.93
CA PRO A 80 -24.19 -15.85 15.77
C PRO A 80 -23.29 -16.89 15.09
N ILE A 81 -22.32 -17.43 15.84
CA ILE A 81 -21.40 -18.46 15.35
C ILE A 81 -22.21 -19.76 15.18
N PRO A 82 -22.16 -20.42 14.01
CA PRO A 82 -22.81 -21.70 13.83
C PRO A 82 -22.19 -22.75 14.78
N PRO A 83 -22.98 -23.73 15.26
CA PRO A 83 -22.47 -24.77 16.15
C PRO A 83 -21.35 -25.55 15.46
N VAL A 84 -20.23 -25.75 16.17
CA VAL A 84 -19.09 -26.55 15.70
C VAL A 84 -19.28 -27.98 16.19
N ASP A 85 -19.09 -28.95 15.29
CA ASP A 85 -19.06 -30.36 15.69
C ASP A 85 -17.81 -30.65 16.52
N THR A 86 -17.99 -30.95 17.80
CA THR A 86 -16.90 -31.30 18.73
C THR A 86 -16.58 -32.79 18.76
N ARG A 87 -17.36 -33.62 18.05
CA ARG A 87 -17.15 -35.08 17.98
C ARG A 87 -16.03 -35.46 17.01
N THR A 88 -15.78 -34.60 16.02
CA THR A 88 -14.73 -34.79 15.02
C THR A 88 -13.46 -34.06 15.46
N PRO A 89 -12.28 -34.71 15.44
CA PRO A 89 -11.05 -34.02 15.79
C PRO A 89 -10.73 -32.95 14.74
N ALA A 90 -10.31 -31.76 15.20
CA ALA A 90 -10.14 -30.58 14.35
C ALA A 90 -9.17 -30.75 13.17
N TRP A 91 -8.25 -31.72 13.22
CA TRP A 91 -7.31 -31.98 12.14
C TRP A 91 -7.95 -32.61 10.89
N LEU A 92 -9.08 -33.31 11.03
CA LEU A 92 -9.73 -34.01 9.94
C LEU A 92 -10.33 -33.04 8.89
N PRO A 93 -11.16 -32.04 9.28
CA PRO A 93 -11.63 -31.04 8.32
C PRO A 93 -10.49 -30.17 7.77
N LEU A 94 -9.41 -29.97 8.53
CA LEU A 94 -8.21 -29.29 8.02
C LEU A 94 -7.45 -30.12 6.97
N ALA A 95 -7.44 -31.44 7.11
CA ALA A 95 -6.86 -32.33 6.11
C ALA A 95 -7.69 -32.31 4.82
N GLU A 96 -9.01 -32.44 4.94
CA GLU A 96 -9.94 -32.38 3.80
C GLU A 96 -9.86 -31.04 3.07
N ALA A 97 -9.87 -29.91 3.80
CA ALA A 97 -9.73 -28.57 3.23
C ALA A 97 -8.40 -28.36 2.48
N ARG A 98 -7.32 -29.07 2.84
CA ARG A 98 -6.05 -29.01 2.08
C ARG A 98 -6.12 -29.76 0.76
N GLU A 99 -6.89 -30.84 0.69
CA GLU A 99 -7.01 -31.68 -0.50
C GLU A 99 -8.04 -31.12 -1.49
N SER A 100 -9.22 -30.71 -0.99
CA SER A 100 -10.35 -30.25 -1.82
C SER A 100 -10.56 -28.74 -1.84
N GLY A 101 -9.87 -28.00 -0.97
CA GLY A 101 -10.22 -26.62 -0.65
C GLY A 101 -11.38 -26.51 0.36
N ASP A 102 -11.45 -25.39 1.07
CA ASP A 102 -12.59 -25.06 1.95
C ASP A 102 -13.61 -24.23 1.13
N PRO A 103 -14.89 -24.64 1.01
CA PRO A 103 -15.92 -23.90 0.28
C PRO A 103 -16.20 -22.50 0.84
N ARG A 104 -15.80 -22.23 2.09
CA ARG A 104 -15.88 -20.91 2.72
C ARG A 104 -14.76 -19.98 2.27
N THR A 105 -13.71 -20.52 1.64
CA THR A 105 -12.59 -19.74 1.11
C THR A 105 -12.95 -19.22 -0.28
N PRO A 106 -12.91 -17.91 -0.54
CA PRO A 106 -13.11 -17.39 -1.88
C PRO A 106 -12.06 -17.95 -2.85
N PRO A 107 -12.36 -18.09 -4.15
CA PRO A 107 -11.41 -18.64 -5.12
C PRO A 107 -10.15 -17.77 -5.20
N ILE A 108 -8.98 -18.42 -5.25
CA ILE A 108 -7.70 -17.74 -5.46
C ILE A 108 -7.63 -17.29 -6.93
N GLN A 109 -7.59 -15.98 -7.16
CA GLN A 109 -7.29 -15.43 -8.48
C GLN A 109 -5.77 -15.35 -8.64
N HIS A 110 -5.25 -15.96 -9.70
CA HIS A 110 -3.85 -15.85 -10.07
C HIS A 110 -3.70 -14.83 -11.19
N ASP A 111 -2.75 -13.92 -11.04
CA ASP A 111 -2.34 -13.03 -12.12
C ASP A 111 -1.68 -13.82 -13.25
N ALA A 112 -1.74 -13.27 -14.46
CA ALA A 112 -0.99 -13.80 -15.59
C ALA A 112 0.52 -13.78 -15.27
N PRO A 113 1.29 -14.79 -15.70
CA PRO A 113 2.73 -14.82 -15.47
C PRO A 113 3.39 -13.58 -16.09
N ALA A 114 4.31 -12.96 -15.34
CA ALA A 114 5.04 -11.79 -15.80
C ALA A 114 5.93 -12.14 -17.00
N GLU A 115 5.96 -11.29 -18.03
CA GLU A 115 6.89 -11.41 -19.15
C GLU A 115 8.31 -11.11 -18.67
N HIS A 116 9.19 -12.12 -18.71
CA HIS A 116 10.62 -11.96 -18.46
C HIS A 116 11.40 -11.90 -19.78
N PRO A 117 12.49 -11.11 -19.86
CA PRO A 117 13.37 -11.14 -21.02
C PRO A 117 13.97 -12.53 -21.20
N ASP A 118 14.07 -12.99 -22.45
CA ASP A 118 14.72 -14.26 -22.77
C ASP A 118 16.24 -14.21 -22.47
N ALA A 119 16.84 -15.37 -22.20
CA ALA A 119 18.26 -15.46 -21.84
C ALA A 119 19.18 -14.91 -22.94
N SER A 120 18.76 -15.02 -24.21
CA SER A 120 19.45 -14.43 -25.37
C SER A 120 19.52 -12.90 -25.30
N VAL A 121 18.44 -12.24 -24.85
CA VAL A 121 18.35 -10.78 -24.67
C VAL A 121 19.20 -10.32 -23.50
N LEU A 122 19.31 -11.12 -22.44
CA LEU A 122 20.12 -10.79 -21.26
C LEU A 122 21.62 -10.93 -21.52
N ALA A 123 22.02 -11.76 -22.48
CA ALA A 123 23.42 -12.00 -22.81
C ALA A 123 24.06 -10.87 -23.64
N ASP A 124 23.26 -10.10 -24.38
CA ASP A 124 23.73 -9.01 -25.24
C ASP A 124 23.32 -7.63 -24.67
N PRO A 125 24.30 -6.75 -24.33
CA PRO A 125 24.02 -5.41 -23.83
C PRO A 125 23.16 -4.54 -24.76
N GLU A 126 23.33 -4.65 -26.08
CA GLU A 126 22.56 -3.84 -27.04
C GLU A 126 21.11 -4.33 -27.14
N ALA A 127 20.90 -5.64 -27.25
CA ALA A 127 19.58 -6.26 -27.20
C ALA A 127 18.85 -5.92 -25.89
N TYR A 128 19.55 -5.96 -24.75
CA TYR A 128 18.97 -5.58 -23.47
C TYR A 128 18.56 -4.10 -23.44
N ALA A 129 19.40 -3.19 -23.95
CA ALA A 129 19.08 -1.76 -24.00
C ALA A 129 17.83 -1.48 -24.87
N ALA A 130 17.71 -2.12 -26.03
CA ALA A 130 16.55 -2.00 -26.90
C ALA A 130 15.27 -2.54 -26.24
N HIS A 131 15.37 -3.68 -25.54
CA HIS A 131 14.26 -4.25 -24.78
C HIS A 131 13.79 -3.31 -23.67
N GLN A 132 14.72 -2.71 -22.91
CA GLN A 132 14.39 -1.74 -21.86
C GLN A 132 13.72 -0.48 -22.42
N LEU A 133 14.14 -0.02 -23.60
CA LEU A 133 13.49 1.11 -24.27
C LEU A 133 12.05 0.77 -24.66
N ALA A 134 11.82 -0.40 -25.26
CA ALA A 134 10.49 -0.87 -25.62
C ALA A 134 9.58 -0.99 -24.38
N GLN A 135 10.08 -1.50 -23.26
CA GLN A 135 9.33 -1.54 -22.01
C GLN A 135 8.94 -0.15 -21.51
N LYS A 136 9.88 0.82 -21.54
CA LYS A 136 9.60 2.21 -21.14
C LYS A 136 8.52 2.84 -22.03
N GLN A 137 8.57 2.60 -23.34
CA GLN A 137 7.55 3.08 -24.28
C GLN A 137 6.17 2.47 -24.01
N ARG A 138 6.09 1.15 -23.75
CA ARG A 138 4.84 0.47 -23.37
C ARG A 138 4.26 1.05 -22.08
N LEU A 139 5.09 1.26 -21.06
CA LEU A 139 4.66 1.86 -19.80
C LEU A 139 4.15 3.30 -19.98
N ALA A 140 4.87 4.11 -20.78
CA ALA A 140 4.44 5.47 -21.09
C ALA A 140 3.09 5.49 -21.83
N ALA A 141 2.89 4.59 -22.80
CA ALA A 141 1.62 4.46 -23.51
C ALA A 141 0.47 4.04 -22.58
N ALA A 142 0.71 3.05 -21.70
CA ALA A 142 -0.29 2.60 -20.72
C ALA A 142 -0.67 3.73 -19.76
N TYR A 143 0.30 4.49 -19.27
CA TYR A 143 0.04 5.67 -18.43
C TYR A 143 -0.82 6.71 -19.17
N ALA A 144 -0.45 7.07 -20.40
CA ALA A 144 -1.18 8.08 -21.16
C ALA A 144 -2.64 7.66 -21.42
N GLN A 145 -2.87 6.37 -21.69
CA GLN A 145 -4.22 5.80 -21.85
C GLN A 145 -5.01 5.84 -20.54
N ALA A 146 -4.42 5.47 -19.41
CA ALA A 146 -5.08 5.47 -18.11
C ALA A 146 -5.35 6.87 -17.58
N ALA A 147 -4.50 7.85 -17.90
CA ALA A 147 -4.64 9.23 -17.45
C ALA A 147 -5.84 9.96 -18.10
N ALA A 148 -6.21 9.62 -19.33
CA ALA A 148 -7.29 10.29 -20.06
C ALA A 148 -8.66 10.21 -19.36
N PRO A 149 -9.20 9.02 -18.98
CA PRO A 149 -10.48 8.95 -18.28
C PRO A 149 -10.42 9.55 -16.87
N GLU A 150 -9.28 9.42 -16.18
CA GLU A 150 -9.10 10.03 -14.84
C GLU A 150 -9.11 11.56 -14.88
N LEU A 151 -8.50 12.17 -15.90
CA LEU A 151 -8.56 13.61 -16.10
C LEU A 151 -10.00 14.10 -16.34
N ALA A 152 -10.76 13.40 -17.19
CA ALA A 152 -12.15 13.73 -17.44
C ALA A 152 -13.01 13.63 -16.16
N ARG A 153 -12.78 12.58 -15.36
CA ARG A 153 -13.44 12.42 -14.07
C ARG A 153 -13.10 13.56 -13.11
N LEU A 154 -11.82 13.89 -12.94
CA LEU A 154 -11.40 14.97 -12.04
C LEU A 154 -11.93 16.34 -12.47
N GLN A 155 -12.08 16.58 -13.77
CA GLN A 155 -12.72 17.80 -14.29
C GLN A 155 -14.20 17.87 -13.90
N SER A 156 -14.93 16.76 -14.08
CA SER A 156 -16.32 16.64 -13.63
C SER A 156 -16.46 16.83 -12.11
N ASP A 157 -15.62 16.18 -11.31
CA ASP A 157 -15.64 16.29 -9.85
C ASP A 157 -15.35 17.74 -9.41
N LEU A 158 -14.50 18.46 -10.14
CA LEU A 158 -14.17 19.85 -9.85
C LEU A 158 -15.33 20.80 -10.17
N GLU A 159 -16.10 20.53 -11.24
CA GLU A 159 -17.33 21.26 -11.55
C GLU A 159 -18.41 20.99 -10.51
N GLN A 160 -18.65 19.72 -10.18
CA GLN A 160 -19.59 19.33 -9.12
C GLN A 160 -19.22 19.92 -7.76
N GLY A 161 -17.92 19.96 -7.42
CA GLY A 161 -17.44 20.58 -6.19
C GLY A 161 -17.73 22.08 -6.13
N ARG A 162 -17.65 22.79 -7.26
CA ARG A 162 -18.03 24.21 -7.32
C ARG A 162 -19.52 24.42 -7.05
N GLU A 163 -20.36 23.58 -7.64
CA GLU A 163 -21.82 23.63 -7.43
C GLU A 163 -22.22 23.27 -6.00
N ALA A 164 -21.51 22.31 -5.39
CA ALA A 164 -21.70 21.88 -4.00
C ALA A 164 -21.16 22.87 -2.96
N GLY A 165 -20.50 23.96 -3.38
CA GLY A 165 -19.94 24.96 -2.47
C GLY A 165 -18.67 24.50 -1.73
N VAL A 166 -17.91 23.58 -2.32
CA VAL A 166 -16.61 23.13 -1.78
C VAL A 166 -15.66 24.33 -1.64
N PRO A 167 -14.89 24.43 -0.55
CA PRO A 167 -13.98 25.55 -0.34
C PRO A 167 -12.97 25.73 -1.48
N PRO A 168 -12.64 26.98 -1.86
CA PRO A 168 -11.78 27.26 -3.02
C PRO A 168 -10.37 26.68 -2.88
N GLU A 169 -9.85 26.54 -1.66
CA GLU A 169 -8.56 25.92 -1.38
C GLU A 169 -8.53 24.42 -1.70
N GLU A 170 -9.66 23.72 -1.56
CA GLU A 170 -9.76 22.30 -1.92
C GLU A 170 -9.89 22.13 -3.43
N LEU A 171 -10.68 23.00 -4.08
CA LEU A 171 -10.79 23.06 -5.53
C LEU A 171 -9.42 23.37 -6.19
N ALA A 172 -8.60 24.21 -5.56
CA ALA A 172 -7.25 24.51 -6.04
C ALA A 172 -6.33 23.27 -6.03
N LYS A 173 -6.42 22.43 -5.00
CA LYS A 173 -5.65 21.18 -4.92
C LYS A 173 -6.03 20.22 -6.05
N VAL A 174 -7.32 20.10 -6.35
CA VAL A 174 -7.80 19.27 -7.46
C VAL A 174 -7.33 19.84 -8.81
N ALA A 175 -7.40 21.16 -8.99
CA ALA A 175 -6.90 21.82 -10.20
C ALA A 175 -5.39 21.59 -10.40
N GLU A 176 -4.59 21.64 -9.34
CA GLU A 176 -3.16 21.34 -9.40
C GLU A 176 -2.92 19.87 -9.78
N LYS A 177 -3.70 18.94 -9.22
CA LYS A 177 -3.64 17.52 -9.57
C LYS A 177 -3.93 17.29 -11.05
N ILE A 178 -4.98 17.92 -11.58
CA ILE A 178 -5.33 17.87 -13.01
C ILE A 178 -4.14 18.37 -13.84
N ARG A 179 -3.56 19.53 -13.49
CA ARG A 179 -2.40 20.08 -14.20
C ARG A 179 -1.22 19.12 -14.19
N ARG A 180 -0.91 18.51 -13.04
CA ARG A 180 0.23 17.59 -12.91
C ARG A 180 0.03 16.33 -13.74
N ILE A 181 -1.16 15.74 -13.71
CA ILE A 181 -1.46 14.53 -14.50
C ILE A 181 -1.39 14.86 -16.00
N GLU A 182 -1.89 16.02 -16.42
CA GLU A 182 -1.80 16.44 -17.83
C GLU A 182 -0.34 16.63 -18.29
N GLN A 183 0.50 17.24 -17.45
CA GLN A 183 1.93 17.37 -17.75
C GLN A 183 2.63 16.01 -17.87
N GLN A 184 2.30 15.08 -16.97
CA GLN A 184 2.84 13.72 -17.01
C GLN A 184 2.35 12.94 -18.24
N ARG A 185 1.08 13.12 -18.63
CA ARG A 185 0.48 12.52 -19.83
C ARG A 185 1.19 12.99 -21.09
N GLN A 186 1.39 14.30 -21.23
CA GLN A 186 2.11 14.89 -22.36
C GLN A 186 3.58 14.43 -22.41
N ALA A 187 4.25 14.33 -21.25
CA ALA A 187 5.60 13.78 -21.19
C ALA A 187 5.64 12.31 -21.65
N ALA A 188 4.68 11.49 -21.22
CA ALA A 188 4.56 10.10 -21.64
C ALA A 188 4.27 9.97 -23.15
N GLU A 189 3.41 10.83 -23.72
CA GLU A 189 3.16 10.89 -25.16
C GLU A 189 4.41 11.28 -25.96
N SER A 190 5.20 12.22 -25.44
CA SER A 190 6.46 12.62 -26.07
C SER A 190 7.52 11.50 -26.06
N MET A 191 7.47 10.60 -25.09
CA MET A 191 8.34 9.41 -25.05
C MET A 191 7.91 8.34 -26.05
N ARG A 192 6.63 8.31 -26.43
CA ARG A 192 6.09 7.39 -27.43
C ARG A 192 6.44 7.80 -28.86
N SER A 193 6.60 9.10 -29.12
CA SER A 193 6.88 9.64 -30.47
C SER A 193 8.37 9.74 -30.82
N ARG A 194 9.28 9.33 -29.92
CA ARG A 194 10.71 9.20 -30.17
C ARG A 194 11.09 7.78 -30.53
#